data_AF-A0A6L4A0V3-F1
#
_entry.id   AF-A0A6L4A0V3-F1
#
_cell.length_a   1.000
_cell.length_b   1.000
_cell.length_c   1.000
_cell.angle_alpha   90.00
_cell.angle_beta   90.00
_cell.angle_gamma   90.00
#
_symmetry.space_group_name_H-M   'P 1'
#
loop_
_entity.id
_entity.type
_entity.pdbx_description
1 polymer ?
#
loop_
_entity_poly.entity_id
_entity_poly.type
_entity_poly.pdbx_seq_one_letter_code
_entity_poly.pdbx_strand_id
1 'polypeptide(L)'
;MYTAKALPADFETSGQLVYALVSNLQQGEIQPLLQKYGLAEVSVNQWYRTSDIVALFAEMAQRPNFSNNFVAVGMAAANLLIQILPPEIQAMSLEQVLMAEQELIYANYRNPSPGFIRITKVDDTTYYHDSQTVWPDELNYGFVYSFV
;
A
#
# COMPACT_ATOMS: atom_id res chain seq x y z
N MET A 1 16.72 4.94 0.20
CA MET A 1 16.28 5.89 1.24
C MET A 1 14.95 6.45 0.79
N TYR A 2 13.86 6.11 1.49
CA TYR A 2 12.53 6.62 1.16
C TYR A 2 12.48 8.13 1.37
N THR A 3 12.01 8.86 0.37
CA THR A 3 11.84 10.32 0.43
C THR A 3 10.37 10.63 0.24
N ALA A 4 9.74 11.23 1.26
CA ALA A 4 8.35 11.65 1.18
C ALA A 4 8.16 12.66 0.04
N LYS A 5 7.16 12.41 -0.82
CA LYS A 5 6.75 13.35 -1.86
C LYS A 5 5.77 14.37 -1.25
N ALA A 6 5.87 15.63 -1.67
CA ALA A 6 4.82 16.61 -1.36
C ALA A 6 3.54 16.23 -2.11
N LEU A 7 2.43 16.12 -1.40
CA LEU A 7 1.14 15.68 -1.94
C LEU A 7 0.10 16.80 -1.84
N PRO A 8 -0.84 16.88 -2.80
CA PRO A 8 -1.99 17.77 -2.69
C PRO A 8 -2.81 17.49 -1.43
N ALA A 9 -3.41 18.55 -0.86
CA ALA A 9 -4.14 18.46 0.40
C ALA A 9 -5.45 17.66 0.30
N ASP A 10 -6.02 17.57 -0.90
CA ASP A 10 -7.21 16.80 -1.23
C ASP A 10 -6.90 15.36 -1.65
N PHE A 11 -5.63 14.95 -1.60
CA PHE A 11 -5.25 13.57 -1.90
C PHE A 11 -5.58 12.65 -0.74
N GLU A 12 -6.51 11.73 -0.99
CA GLU A 12 -7.01 10.83 0.02
C GLU A 12 -6.93 9.35 -0.39
N THR A 13 -6.70 8.52 0.64
CA THR A 13 -6.64 7.07 0.58
C THR A 13 -7.83 6.49 1.35
N SER A 14 -8.40 5.41 0.82
CA SER A 14 -9.52 4.70 1.43
C SER A 14 -9.13 4.17 2.82
N GLY A 15 -10.06 4.22 3.77
CA GLY A 15 -9.86 3.68 5.11
C GLY A 15 -9.59 2.19 5.11
N GLN A 16 -10.06 1.45 4.10
CA GLN A 16 -9.74 0.03 3.90
C GLN A 16 -8.24 -0.17 3.68
N LEU A 17 -7.64 0.58 2.74
CA LEU A 17 -6.21 0.50 2.49
C LEU A 17 -5.40 1.00 3.69
N VAL A 18 -5.81 2.13 4.31
CA VAL A 18 -5.15 2.62 5.51
C VAL A 18 -5.18 1.59 6.64
N TYR A 19 -6.33 0.96 6.88
CA TYR A 19 -6.49 -0.07 7.90
C TYR A 19 -5.58 -1.27 7.60
N ALA A 20 -5.54 -1.73 6.35
CA ALA A 20 -4.70 -2.84 5.93
C ALA A 20 -3.20 -2.53 6.16
N LEU A 21 -2.79 -1.29 5.90
CA LEU A 21 -1.41 -0.83 6.08
C LEU A 21 -1.01 -0.72 7.56
N VAL A 22 -1.88 -0.19 8.42
CA VAL A 22 -1.50 0.12 9.81
C VAL A 22 -1.85 -0.97 10.81
N SER A 23 -2.85 -1.82 10.54
CA SER A 23 -3.26 -2.90 11.46
C SER A 23 -2.17 -3.96 11.65
N ASN A 24 -1.25 -4.08 10.68
CA ASN A 24 -0.16 -5.04 10.69
C ASN A 24 1.16 -4.48 11.25
N LEU A 25 1.17 -3.21 11.66
CA LEU A 25 2.32 -2.59 12.32
C LEU A 25 2.41 -3.10 13.77
N GLN A 26 3.63 -3.39 14.23
CA GLN A 26 3.88 -3.82 15.61
C GLN A 26 3.41 -2.72 16.58
N GLN A 27 2.27 -2.97 17.24
CA GLN A 27 1.53 -1.93 17.94
C GLN A 27 2.35 -1.28 19.07
N GLY A 28 3.25 -2.01 19.75
CA GLY A 28 4.00 -1.45 20.88
C GLY A 28 4.91 -0.26 20.54
N GLU A 29 5.67 -0.32 19.45
CA GLU A 29 6.68 0.71 19.12
C GLU A 29 6.15 1.80 18.19
N ILE A 30 5.07 1.51 17.45
CA ILE A 30 4.54 2.37 16.39
C ILE A 30 3.27 3.10 16.85
N GLN A 31 2.62 2.70 17.95
CA GLN A 31 1.43 3.39 18.47
C GLN A 31 1.61 4.90 18.66
N PRO A 32 2.74 5.42 19.20
CA PRO A 32 2.91 6.86 19.33
C PRO A 32 2.93 7.58 17.97
N LEU A 33 3.46 6.94 16.93
CA LEU A 33 3.44 7.48 15.57
C LEU A 33 2.03 7.43 14.98
N LEU A 34 1.30 6.33 15.18
CA LEU A 34 -0.09 6.23 14.73
C LEU A 34 -0.96 7.31 15.37
N GLN A 35 -0.78 7.59 16.67
CA GLN A 35 -1.49 8.68 17.35
C GLN A 35 -1.11 10.05 16.79
N LYS A 36 0.19 10.31 16.57
CA LYS A 36 0.69 11.57 16.01
C LYS A 36 0.04 11.93 14.67
N TYR A 37 -0.22 10.94 13.82
CA TYR A 37 -0.81 11.14 12.50
C TYR A 37 -2.33 10.88 12.43
N GLY A 38 -2.99 10.62 13.58
CA GLY A 38 -4.43 10.35 13.60
C GLY A 38 -4.84 9.01 12.99
N LEU A 39 -3.93 8.03 12.99
CA LEU A 39 -4.07 6.70 12.40
C LEU A 39 -4.16 5.58 13.45
N ALA A 40 -4.36 5.93 14.72
CA ALA A 40 -4.49 4.95 15.81
C ALA A 40 -5.83 4.20 15.80
N GLU A 41 -6.89 4.83 15.27
CA GLU A 41 -8.25 4.29 15.21
C GLU A 41 -8.82 4.48 13.80
N VAL A 42 -8.35 3.65 12.86
CA VAL A 42 -8.76 3.72 11.46
C VAL A 42 -10.15 3.11 11.26
N SER A 43 -11.06 3.88 10.68
CA SER A 43 -12.36 3.46 10.21
C SER A 43 -12.29 3.12 8.71
N VAL A 44 -12.72 1.90 8.36
CA VAL A 44 -12.67 1.42 6.96
C VAL A 44 -13.60 2.21 6.02
N ASN A 45 -14.61 2.92 6.55
CA ASN A 45 -15.59 3.68 5.77
C ASN A 45 -15.25 5.18 5.65
N GLN A 46 -14.06 5.57 6.10
CA GLN A 46 -13.58 6.96 6.05
C GLN A 46 -12.47 7.12 5.01
N TRP A 47 -12.26 8.35 4.56
CA TRP A 47 -11.12 8.73 3.73
C TRP A 47 -10.08 9.48 4.57
N TYR A 48 -8.81 9.21 4.30
CA TYR A 48 -7.68 9.73 5.06
C TYR A 48 -6.74 10.48 4.12
N ARG A 49 -6.17 11.60 4.57
CA ARG A 49 -5.19 12.34 3.79
C ARG A 49 -3.95 11.48 3.56
N THR A 50 -3.60 11.26 2.30
CA THR A 50 -2.47 10.44 1.91
C THR A 50 -1.15 11.01 2.45
N SER A 51 -1.07 12.34 2.62
CA SER A 51 0.07 13.01 3.25
C SER A 51 0.36 12.53 4.67
N ASP A 52 -0.67 12.23 5.46
CA ASP A 52 -0.52 11.81 6.86
C ASP A 52 0.10 10.39 6.92
N ILE A 53 -0.27 9.53 5.96
CA ILE A 53 0.24 8.16 5.80
C ILE A 53 1.68 8.18 5.29
N VAL A 54 1.98 9.00 4.28
CA VAL A 54 3.34 9.17 3.73
C VAL A 54 4.29 9.73 4.78
N ALA A 55 3.82 10.68 5.61
CA ALA A 55 4.62 11.22 6.71
C ALA A 55 4.90 10.15 7.79
N LEU A 56 3.92 9.32 8.13
CA LEU A 56 4.12 8.15 9.01
C LEU A 56 5.24 7.23 8.46
N PHE A 57 5.17 6.86 7.18
CA PHE A 57 6.18 6.00 6.57
C PHE A 57 7.55 6.67 6.48
N ALA A 58 7.60 7.98 6.25
CA ALA A 58 8.85 8.73 6.28
C ALA A 58 9.53 8.68 7.66
N GLU A 59 8.76 8.76 8.76
CA GLU A 59 9.30 8.61 10.11
C GLU A 59 9.68 7.18 10.44
N MET A 60 8.90 6.20 9.97
CA MET A 60 9.25 4.78 10.11
C MET A 60 10.54 4.43 9.37
N ALA A 61 10.80 5.03 8.21
CA ALA A 61 12.01 4.80 7.42
C ALA A 61 13.30 5.24 8.14
N GLN A 62 13.20 6.05 9.20
CA GLN A 62 14.33 6.45 10.03
C GLN A 62 14.66 5.45 11.14
N ARG A 63 13.83 4.40 11.31
CA ARG A 63 14.01 3.38 12.35
C ARG A 63 14.84 2.19 11.84
N PRO A 64 15.50 1.44 12.74
CA PRO A 64 16.14 0.18 12.38
C PRO A 64 15.17 -0.80 11.72
N ASN A 65 15.67 -1.63 10.79
CA ASN A 65 14.90 -2.68 10.10
C ASN A 65 13.67 -2.20 9.28
N PHE A 66 13.60 -0.92 8.90
CA PHE A 66 12.45 -0.36 8.19
C PHE A 66 12.12 -1.11 6.88
N SER A 67 13.11 -1.53 6.08
CA SER A 67 12.87 -2.25 4.82
C SER A 67 12.12 -3.56 5.06
N ASN A 68 12.55 -4.38 6.03
CA ASN A 68 11.87 -5.64 6.37
C ASN A 68 10.45 -5.38 6.91
N ASN A 69 10.27 -4.32 7.70
CA ASN A 69 8.97 -3.94 8.21
C ASN A 69 8.02 -3.53 7.07
N PHE A 70 8.49 -2.78 6.07
CA PHE A 70 7.65 -2.41 4.92
C PHE A 70 7.29 -3.59 4.04
N VAL A 71 8.21 -4.54 3.81
CA VAL A 71 7.86 -5.80 3.11
C VAL A 71 6.75 -6.54 3.87
N ALA A 72 6.89 -6.72 5.19
CA ALA A 72 5.90 -7.41 6.00
C ALA A 72 4.53 -6.70 5.99
N VAL A 73 4.53 -5.37 6.06
CA VAL A 73 3.31 -4.54 5.93
C VAL A 73 2.67 -4.73 4.56
N GLY A 74 3.46 -4.70 3.48
CA GLY A 74 2.97 -4.92 2.12
C GLY A 74 2.28 -6.28 1.97
N MET A 75 2.93 -7.34 2.46
CA MET A 75 2.38 -8.70 2.41
C MET A 75 1.07 -8.81 3.19
N ALA A 76 1.03 -8.25 4.40
CA ALA A 76 -0.13 -8.34 5.25
C ALA A 76 -1.30 -7.47 4.74
N ALA A 77 -0.99 -6.31 4.13
CA ALA A 77 -1.97 -5.48 3.45
C ALA A 77 -2.58 -6.20 2.24
N ALA A 78 -1.76 -6.86 1.41
CA ALA A 78 -2.26 -7.67 0.30
C ALA A 78 -3.22 -8.77 0.78
N ASN A 79 -2.86 -9.51 1.83
CA ASN A 79 -3.72 -10.56 2.38
C ASN A 79 -5.09 -10.05 2.83
N LEU A 80 -5.12 -8.90 3.50
CA LEU A 80 -6.39 -8.28 3.94
C LEU A 80 -7.20 -7.77 2.77
N LEU A 81 -6.55 -7.13 1.78
CA LEU A 81 -7.25 -6.61 0.60
C LEU A 81 -7.82 -7.76 -0.24
N ILE A 82 -7.08 -8.85 -0.46
CA ILE A 82 -7.56 -10.02 -1.21
C ILE A 82 -8.86 -10.57 -0.61
N GLN A 83 -8.97 -10.63 0.71
CA GLN A 83 -10.14 -11.16 1.39
C GLN A 83 -11.41 -10.32 1.20
N ILE A 84 -11.26 -9.03 0.90
CA ILE A 84 -12.39 -8.12 0.65
C ILE A 84 -12.67 -7.91 -0.85
N LEU A 85 -11.86 -8.49 -1.75
CA LEU A 85 -12.11 -8.42 -3.18
C LEU A 85 -13.36 -9.23 -3.55
N PRO A 86 -14.13 -8.80 -4.56
CA PRO A 86 -15.23 -9.59 -5.11
C PRO A 86 -14.78 -11.01 -5.53
N PRO A 87 -15.65 -12.04 -5.45
CA PRO A 87 -15.30 -13.41 -5.80
C PRO A 87 -14.69 -13.57 -7.20
N GLU A 88 -15.14 -12.76 -8.16
CA GLU A 88 -14.62 -12.76 -9.53
C GLU A 88 -13.15 -12.32 -9.61
N ILE A 89 -12.69 -11.44 -8.71
CA ILE A 89 -11.29 -11.02 -8.64
C ILE A 89 -10.48 -12.06 -7.86
N GLN A 90 -11.04 -12.67 -6.81
CA GLN A 90 -10.37 -13.76 -6.08
C GLN A 90 -10.12 -15.00 -6.97
N ALA A 91 -10.95 -15.22 -8.00
CA ALA A 91 -10.80 -16.30 -8.97
C ALA A 91 -9.81 -15.99 -10.10
N MET A 92 -9.25 -14.78 -10.18
CA MET A 92 -8.27 -14.40 -11.19
C MET A 92 -6.96 -15.18 -11.00
N SER A 93 -6.33 -15.56 -12.12
CA SER A 93 -4.95 -16.04 -12.12
C SER A 93 -3.99 -14.93 -11.68
N LEU A 94 -2.79 -15.30 -11.22
CA LEU A 94 -1.72 -14.35 -10.88
C LEU A 94 -1.46 -13.36 -12.03
N GLU A 95 -1.38 -13.84 -13.28
CA GLU A 95 -1.21 -12.98 -14.45
C GLU A 95 -2.33 -11.94 -14.57
N GLN A 96 -3.60 -12.35 -14.39
CA GLN A 96 -4.74 -11.43 -14.43
C GLN A 96 -4.69 -10.40 -13.31
N VAL A 97 -4.29 -10.79 -12.09
CA VAL A 97 -4.16 -9.87 -10.96
C VAL A 97 -3.05 -8.85 -11.21
N LEU A 98 -1.87 -9.29 -11.65
CA LEU A 98 -0.75 -8.40 -11.99
C LEU A 98 -1.16 -7.42 -13.09
N MET A 99 -1.82 -7.89 -14.15
CA MET A 99 -2.27 -7.03 -15.24
C MET A 99 -3.38 -6.04 -14.83
N ALA A 100 -4.13 -6.34 -13.77
CA ALA A 100 -5.17 -5.46 -13.20
C ALA A 100 -4.68 -4.58 -12.03
N GLU A 101 -3.43 -4.72 -11.60
CA GLU A 101 -2.90 -4.14 -10.36
C GLU A 101 -3.14 -2.62 -10.25
N GLN A 102 -2.91 -1.88 -11.35
CA GLN A 102 -3.12 -0.43 -11.35
C GLN A 102 -4.58 -0.07 -11.04
N GLU A 103 -5.55 -0.76 -11.65
CA GLU A 103 -6.97 -0.49 -11.47
C GLU A 103 -7.42 -0.84 -10.04
N LEU A 104 -6.97 -1.98 -9.53
CA LEU A 104 -7.27 -2.45 -8.16
C LEU A 104 -6.73 -1.48 -7.10
N ILE A 105 -5.51 -0.99 -7.30
CA ILE A 105 -4.90 -0.02 -6.39
C ILE A 105 -5.59 1.33 -6.51
N TYR A 106 -5.87 1.82 -7.72
CA TYR A 106 -6.50 3.12 -7.93
C TYR A 106 -7.90 3.25 -7.31
N ALA A 107 -8.64 2.15 -7.17
CA ALA A 107 -9.92 2.13 -6.46
C ALA A 107 -9.82 2.59 -4.99
N ASN A 108 -8.61 2.57 -4.42
CA ASN A 108 -8.35 2.99 -3.04
C ASN A 108 -7.96 4.46 -2.89
N TYR A 109 -8.10 5.28 -3.93
CA TYR A 109 -7.75 6.70 -3.89
C TYR A 109 -8.86 7.59 -4.44
N ARG A 110 -8.89 8.84 -3.96
CA ARG A 110 -9.65 9.92 -4.58
C ARG A 110 -8.81 11.20 -4.59
N ASN A 111 -8.75 11.83 -5.76
CA ASN A 111 -8.04 13.08 -6.09
C ASN A 111 -6.54 13.10 -5.74
N PRO A 112 -5.65 13.71 -6.53
CA PRO A 112 -5.39 13.27 -7.90
C PRO A 112 -4.97 11.78 -7.99
N SER A 113 -4.52 11.34 -9.17
CA SER A 113 -4.00 9.99 -9.37
C SER A 113 -2.81 9.67 -8.45
N PRO A 114 -2.71 8.45 -7.89
CA PRO A 114 -1.63 8.04 -6.98
C PRO A 114 -0.28 7.80 -7.65
N GLY A 115 -0.13 8.14 -8.94
CA GLY A 115 1.07 7.88 -9.74
C GLY A 115 0.79 6.83 -10.80
N PHE A 116 1.61 5.80 -10.99
CA PHE A 116 1.30 4.71 -11.93
C PHE A 116 1.92 3.37 -11.49
N ILE A 117 1.33 2.28 -11.97
CA ILE A 117 1.88 0.92 -11.92
C ILE A 117 1.68 0.30 -13.30
N ARG A 118 2.75 -0.20 -13.91
CA ARG A 118 2.74 -0.79 -15.24
C ARG A 118 3.41 -2.15 -15.18
N ILE A 119 2.62 -3.17 -15.46
CA ILE A 119 3.11 -4.53 -15.65
C ILE A 119 3.32 -4.78 -17.13
N THR A 120 4.53 -5.18 -17.50
CA THR A 120 4.85 -5.62 -18.86
C THR A 120 5.23 -7.10 -18.82
N LYS A 121 4.43 -7.96 -19.46
CA LYS A 121 4.77 -9.37 -19.64
C LYS A 121 5.97 -9.50 -20.59
N VAL A 122 7.01 -10.21 -20.14
CA VAL A 122 8.21 -10.51 -20.94
C VAL A 122 8.10 -11.91 -21.53
N ASP A 123 7.71 -12.88 -20.70
CA ASP A 123 7.41 -14.27 -21.06
C ASP A 123 6.38 -14.85 -20.06
N ASP A 124 6.13 -16.15 -20.08
CA ASP A 124 5.13 -16.82 -19.22
C ASP A 124 5.47 -16.81 -17.72
N THR A 125 6.72 -16.53 -17.37
CA THR A 125 7.25 -16.56 -16.00
C THR A 125 7.84 -15.23 -15.55
N THR A 126 8.05 -14.29 -16.48
CA THR A 126 8.77 -13.05 -16.23
C THR A 126 7.91 -11.83 -16.54
N TYR A 127 7.80 -10.94 -15.57
CA TYR A 127 7.08 -9.66 -15.67
C TYR A 127 7.99 -8.52 -15.22
N TYR A 128 7.95 -7.39 -15.94
CA TYR A 128 8.52 -6.13 -15.47
C TYR A 128 7.45 -5.32 -14.76
N HIS A 129 7.76 -4.89 -13.54
CA HIS A 129 6.94 -3.99 -12.72
C HIS A 129 7.58 -2.59 -12.71
N ASP A 130 7.07 -1.68 -13.53
CA ASP A 130 7.46 -0.27 -13.55
C ASP A 130 6.43 0.54 -12.77
N SER A 131 6.85 1.19 -11.68
CA SER A 131 5.94 1.92 -10.81
C SER A 131 6.52 3.24 -10.33
N GLN A 132 5.65 4.23 -10.27
CA GLN A 132 5.89 5.47 -9.56
C GLN A 132 4.69 5.70 -8.64
N THR A 133 4.78 5.28 -7.38
CA THR A 133 3.72 5.50 -6.40
C THR A 133 4.19 6.43 -5.29
N VAL A 134 3.30 6.71 -4.32
CA VAL A 134 3.65 7.43 -3.09
C VAL A 134 4.21 6.52 -2.00
N TRP A 135 4.22 5.21 -2.23
CA TRP A 135 4.62 4.21 -1.25
C TRP A 135 6.11 3.87 -1.36
N PRO A 136 6.72 3.38 -0.27
CA PRO A 136 8.04 2.77 -0.32
C PRO A 136 8.08 1.58 -1.29
N ASP A 137 9.18 1.43 -2.03
CA ASP A 137 9.35 0.33 -2.98
C ASP A 137 9.30 -1.04 -2.28
N GLU A 138 9.82 -1.14 -1.04
CA GLU A 138 9.76 -2.36 -0.24
C GLU A 138 8.33 -2.76 0.14
N LEU A 139 7.43 -1.78 0.30
CA LEU A 139 6.02 -2.03 0.56
C LEU A 139 5.34 -2.58 -0.69
N ASN A 140 5.58 -1.96 -1.86
CA ASN A 140 5.07 -2.47 -3.14
C ASN A 140 5.59 -3.88 -3.41
N TYR A 141 6.89 -4.13 -3.15
CA TYR A 141 7.48 -5.47 -3.27
C TYR A 141 6.76 -6.49 -2.39
N GLY A 142 6.53 -6.19 -1.10
CA GLY A 142 5.81 -7.09 -0.20
C GLY A 142 4.37 -7.36 -0.68
N PHE A 143 3.70 -6.34 -1.21
CA PHE A 143 2.36 -6.46 -1.76
C PHE A 143 2.32 -7.44 -2.94
N VAL A 144 3.20 -7.25 -3.93
CA VAL A 144 3.30 -8.14 -5.11
C VAL A 144 3.73 -9.55 -4.71
N TYR A 145 4.68 -9.68 -3.79
CA TYR A 145 5.18 -10.97 -3.31
C TYR A 145 4.07 -11.83 -2.68
N SER A 146 3.07 -11.22 -2.05
CA SER A 146 1.93 -11.93 -1.45
C SER A 146 1.02 -12.65 -2.46
N PHE A 147 1.13 -12.35 -3.74
CA PHE A 147 0.38 -13.06 -4.79
C PHE A 147 1.12 -14.28 -5.35
N VAL A 148 2.37 -14.52 -4.93
CA VAL A 148 3.24 -15.63 -5.36
C VAL A 148 3.36 -16.68 -4.26
#